data_AF-A0A834MLE3-F1
#
_entry.id   AF-A0A834MLE3-F1
#
_cell.length_a   1.000
_cell.length_b   1.000
_cell.length_c   1.000
_cell.angle_alpha   90.00
_cell.angle_beta   90.00
_cell.angle_gamma   90.00
#
_symmetry.space_group_name_H-M   'P 1'
#
loop_
_entity.id
_entity.type
_entity.pdbx_description
1 polymer ?
#
loop_
_entity_poly.entity_id
_entity_poly.type
_entity_poly.pdbx_seq_one_letter_code
_entity_poly.pdbx_strand_id
1 'polypeptide(L)'
;MSTEDGERSGRPKVIVTDENIKKINKIILKTTKLCAKWVPRELTVDQKQRRVDDSEQCLKVINRNKPEFLRRYVTMDATWPHH
;
A
#
# COMPACT_ATOMS: atom_id res chain seq x y z
N MET A 1 0.22 -13.66 36.86
CA MET A 1 1.09 -13.22 35.74
C MET A 1 0.37 -12.05 35.07
N SER A 2 0.80 -10.80 35.28
CA SER A 2 0.16 -9.61 34.69
C SER A 2 0.64 -9.42 33.25
N THR A 3 -0.29 -9.17 32.33
CA THR A 3 -0.07 -8.89 30.90
C THR A 3 -0.11 -7.39 30.60
N GLU A 4 0.31 -6.57 31.55
CA GLU A 4 0.24 -5.11 31.42
C GLU A 4 1.49 -4.61 30.70
N ASP A 5 1.30 -4.14 29.47
CA ASP A 5 2.35 -3.54 28.65
C ASP A 5 2.81 -2.22 29.32
N GLY A 6 4.07 -2.19 29.77
CA GLY A 6 4.66 -1.01 30.39
C GLY A 6 4.91 0.11 29.37
N GLU A 7 4.89 1.36 29.84
CA GLU A 7 5.19 2.52 28.98
C GLU A 7 6.60 2.39 28.36
N ARG A 8 6.65 2.27 27.03
CA ARG A 8 7.90 2.32 26.26
C ARG A 8 8.46 3.74 26.23
N SER A 9 9.33 4.07 27.18
CA SER A 9 10.13 5.29 27.13
C SER A 9 11.18 5.17 26.02
N GLY A 10 11.23 6.15 25.11
CA GLY A 10 12.21 6.19 24.02
C GLY A 10 11.76 6.87 22.73
N ARG A 11 10.45 7.06 22.50
CA ARG A 11 9.97 7.83 21.33
C ARG A 11 9.80 9.30 21.70
N PRO A 12 10.62 10.23 21.18
CA PRO A 12 10.36 11.65 21.39
C PRO A 12 9.04 12.02 20.72
N LYS A 13 8.11 12.65 21.47
CA LYS A 13 6.87 13.25 20.91
C LYS A 13 7.15 14.37 19.89
N VAL A 14 8.43 14.73 19.70
CA VAL A 14 8.94 15.73 18.75
C VAL A 14 8.76 15.32 17.27
N ILE A 15 8.44 14.05 16.99
CA ILE A 15 8.10 13.63 15.61
C ILE A 15 6.73 14.17 15.16
N VAL A 16 5.82 14.42 16.10
CA VAL A 16 4.45 14.89 15.85
C VAL A 16 4.39 16.41 16.01
N THR A 17 5.25 17.13 15.28
CA THR A 17 5.12 18.58 15.15
C THR A 17 4.12 18.91 14.05
N ASP A 18 3.46 20.06 14.17
CA ASP A 18 2.54 20.57 13.15
C ASP A 18 3.22 20.70 11.78
N GLU A 19 4.52 21.02 11.75
CA GLU A 19 5.32 21.07 10.54
C GLU A 19 5.46 19.70 9.87
N ASN A 20 5.75 18.65 10.66
CA ASN A 20 5.91 17.29 10.14
C ASN A 20 4.56 16.74 9.66
N ILE A 21 3.48 17.00 10.40
CA ILE A 21 2.11 16.65 9.98
C ILE A 21 1.77 17.33 8.65
N LYS A 22 2.03 18.65 8.52
CA LYS A 22 1.80 19.39 7.27
C LYS A 22 2.62 18.83 6.10
N LYS A 23 3.89 18.48 6.33
CA LYS A 23 4.77 17.87 5.31
C LYS A 23 4.24 16.51 4.85
N ILE A 24 3.87 15.64 5.78
CA ILE A 24 3.31 14.31 5.49
C ILE A 24 2.00 14.45 4.71
N ASN A 25 1.08 15.30 5.16
CA ASN A 25 -0.18 15.55 4.47
C ASN A 25 0.06 16.06 3.04
N LYS A 26 1.03 16.96 2.84
CA LYS A 26 1.40 17.45 1.50
C LYS A 26 1.94 16.34 0.61
N ILE A 27 2.77 15.44 1.15
CA ILE A 27 3.31 14.29 0.42
C ILE A 27 2.16 13.35 0.03
N ILE A 28 1.32 12.95 0.98
CA ILE A 28 0.18 12.06 0.74
C ILE A 28 -0.74 12.65 -0.34
N LEU A 29 -1.17 13.91 -0.19
CA LEU A 29 -2.04 14.56 -1.17
C LEU A 29 -1.40 14.66 -2.55
N LYS A 30 -0.08 14.91 -2.64
CA LYS A 30 0.63 14.96 -3.92
C LYS A 30 0.70 13.57 -4.57
N THR A 31 1.04 12.54 -3.81
CA THR A 31 1.09 11.15 -4.28
C THR A 31 -0.28 10.67 -4.74
N THR A 32 -1.34 10.92 -3.95
CA THR A 32 -2.71 10.58 -4.33
C THR A 32 -3.14 11.29 -5.62
N LYS A 33 -2.83 12.59 -5.76
CA LYS A 33 -3.11 13.34 -7.00
C LYS A 33 -2.32 12.81 -8.20
N LEU A 34 -1.07 12.39 -8.00
CA LEU A 34 -0.28 11.76 -9.06
C LEU A 34 -0.92 10.42 -9.45
N CYS A 35 -1.15 9.51 -8.51
CA CYS A 35 -1.80 8.22 -8.78
C CYS A 35 -3.15 8.39 -9.49
N ALA A 36 -3.97 9.35 -9.09
CA ALA A 36 -5.24 9.66 -9.75
C ALA A 36 -5.10 10.19 -11.19
N LYS A 37 -3.96 10.81 -11.55
CA LYS A 37 -3.67 11.19 -12.96
C LYS A 37 -3.24 10.00 -13.81
N TRP A 38 -2.55 9.03 -13.20
CA TRP A 38 -2.07 7.82 -13.88
C TRP A 38 -3.14 6.75 -14.05
N VAL A 39 -4.25 6.85 -13.31
CA VAL A 39 -5.44 6.02 -13.50
C VAL A 39 -6.33 6.69 -14.55
N PRO A 40 -6.54 6.07 -15.73
CA PRO A 40 -7.50 6.59 -16.70
C PRO A 40 -8.88 6.70 -16.05
N ARG A 41 -9.52 7.88 -16.15
CA ARG A 41 -10.85 8.13 -15.57
C ARG A 41 -11.93 7.25 -16.21
N GLU A 42 -11.78 7.02 -17.51
CA GLU A 42 -12.62 6.11 -18.29
C GLU A 42 -11.71 5.13 -19.02
N LEU A 43 -12.02 3.84 -18.90
CA LEU A 43 -11.33 2.78 -19.61
C LEU A 43 -12.12 2.44 -20.88
N THR A 44 -11.43 2.19 -21.99
CA THR A 44 -12.05 1.63 -23.19
C THR A 44 -12.62 0.23 -22.90
N VAL A 45 -13.53 -0.26 -23.74
CA VAL A 45 -14.10 -1.61 -23.60
C VAL A 45 -12.99 -2.66 -23.55
N ASP A 46 -12.01 -2.58 -24.46
CA ASP A 46 -10.88 -3.53 -24.47
C ASP A 46 -9.99 -3.44 -23.23
N GLN A 47 -9.82 -2.25 -22.66
CA GLN A 47 -9.08 -2.07 -21.40
C GLN A 47 -9.82 -2.69 -20.23
N LYS A 48 -11.15 -2.58 -20.20
CA LYS A 48 -11.98 -3.24 -19.19
C LYS A 48 -11.89 -4.76 -19.33
N GLN A 49 -11.98 -5.28 -20.56
CA GLN A 49 -11.86 -6.71 -20.81
C GLN A 49 -10.49 -7.25 -20.37
N ARG A 50 -9.39 -6.58 -20.75
CA ARG A 50 -8.04 -6.98 -20.30
C ARG A 50 -7.92 -7.05 -18.78
N ARG A 51 -8.52 -6.10 -18.05
CA ARG A 51 -8.52 -6.14 -16.58
C ARG A 51 -9.27 -7.35 -16.02
N VAL A 52 -10.37 -7.75 -16.65
CA VAL A 52 -11.12 -8.97 -16.27
C VAL A 52 -10.24 -10.19 -16.53
N ASP A 53 -9.63 -10.28 -17.71
CA ASP A 53 -8.79 -11.41 -18.09
C ASP A 53 -7.58 -11.57 -17.15
N ASP A 54 -6.89 -10.47 -16.84
CA ASP A 54 -5.76 -10.44 -15.89
C ASP A 54 -6.19 -10.88 -14.48
N SER A 55 -7.37 -10.44 -14.04
CA SER A 55 -7.93 -10.81 -12.74
C SER A 55 -8.27 -12.30 -12.67
N GLU A 56 -8.86 -12.85 -13.73
CA GLU A 56 -9.14 -14.27 -13.83
C GLU A 56 -7.87 -15.13 -13.81
N GLN A 57 -6.81 -14.67 -14.49
CA GLN A 57 -5.50 -15.34 -14.45
C GLN A 57 -4.92 -15.33 -13.03
N CYS A 58 -4.92 -14.18 -12.37
CA CYS A 58 -4.46 -14.06 -10.98
C CYS A 58 -5.27 -15.00 -10.06
N LEU A 59 -6.59 -15.02 -10.21
CA LEU A 59 -7.47 -15.88 -9.41
C LEU A 59 -7.15 -17.37 -9.60
N LYS A 60 -6.89 -17.80 -10.84
CA LYS A 60 -6.48 -19.19 -11.12
C LYS A 60 -5.18 -19.53 -10.40
N VAL A 61 -4.20 -18.63 -10.37
CA VAL A 61 -2.92 -18.86 -9.66
C VAL A 61 -3.12 -18.90 -8.15
N ILE A 62 -3.91 -17.98 -7.58
CA ILE A 62 -4.26 -17.96 -6.16
C ILE A 62 -4.95 -19.27 -5.75
N ASN A 63 -5.91 -19.75 -6.55
CA ASN A 63 -6.66 -20.97 -6.23
C ASN A 63 -5.80 -22.24 -6.38
N ARG A 64 -4.80 -22.23 -7.28
CA ARG A 64 -3.87 -23.36 -7.47
C ARG A 64 -2.86 -23.47 -6.34
N ASN A 65 -2.28 -22.36 -5.88
CA ASN A 65 -1.27 -22.37 -4.83
C ASN A 65 -1.23 -21.04 -4.06
N LYS A 66 -2.23 -20.85 -3.21
CA LYS A 66 -2.41 -19.65 -2.38
C LYS A 66 -1.19 -19.29 -1.53
N PRO A 67 -0.55 -20.21 -0.77
CA PRO A 67 0.56 -19.83 0.11
C PRO A 67 1.79 -19.35 -0.66
N GLU A 68 2.19 -20.02 -1.75
CA GLU A 68 3.34 -19.57 -2.56
C GLU A 68 3.03 -18.30 -3.35
N PHE A 69 1.79 -18.12 -3.81
CA PHE A 69 1.36 -16.88 -4.44
C PHE A 69 1.48 -15.69 -3.48
N LEU A 70 0.95 -15.83 -2.26
CA LEU A 70 0.98 -14.77 -1.26
C LEU A 70 2.41 -14.49 -0.75
N ARG A 71 3.30 -15.48 -0.71
CA ARG A 71 4.72 -15.28 -0.34
C ARG A 71 5.44 -14.28 -1.25
N ARG A 72 5.07 -14.22 -2.54
CA ARG A 72 5.66 -13.29 -3.52
C ARG A 72 4.92 -11.95 -3.58
N TYR A 73 3.77 -11.85 -2.92
CA TYR A 73 2.93 -10.66 -2.95
C TYR A 73 3.47 -9.65 -1.94
N VAL A 74 4.08 -8.57 -2.44
CA VAL A 74 4.60 -7.50 -1.59
C VAL A 74 3.45 -6.57 -1.22
N THR A 75 3.02 -6.63 0.04
CA THR A 75 2.14 -5.62 0.61
C THR A 75 2.94 -4.32 0.77
N MET A 76 2.30 -3.19 0.48
CA MET A 76 2.96 -1.87 0.39
C MET A 76 3.50 -1.33 1.73
N ASP A 77 3.41 -2.11 2.81
CA ASP A 77 4.00 -1.88 4.13
C ASP A 77 5.44 -2.40 4.26
N ALA A 78 5.94 -3.15 3.28
CA ALA A 78 7.35 -3.47 3.17
C ALA A 78 8.13 -2.21 2.76
N THR A 79 8.93 -1.68 3.68
CA THR A 79 9.87 -0.58 3.44
C THR A 79 10.78 -0.95 2.27
N TRP A 80 10.57 -0.32 1.11
CA TRP A 80 11.44 -0.52 -0.05
C TRP A 80 12.86 -0.06 0.36
N PRO A 81 13.87 -0.95 0.33
CA PRO A 81 15.25 -0.52 0.51
C PRO A 81 15.62 0.36 -0.69
N HIS A 82 15.71 1.66 -0.44
CA HIS A 82 16.32 2.60 -1.36
C HIS A 82 17.85 2.39 -1.28
N HIS A 83 18.45 1.93 -2.38
CA HIS A 83 19.89 1.98 -2.59
C HIS A 83 20.27 3.28 -3.29
#